data_AF-A0AAV9MEN2-F1
#
_entry.id   AF-A0AAV9MEN2-F1
#
_cell.length_a   1.000
_cell.length_b   1.000
_cell.length_c   1.000
_cell.angle_alpha   90.00
_cell.angle_beta   90.00
_cell.angle_gamma   90.00
#
_symmetry.space_group_name_H-M   'P 1'
#
loop_
_entity.id
_entity.type
_entity.pdbx_description
1 polymer ?
#
loop_
_entity_poly.entity_id
_entity_poly.type
_entity_poly.pdbx_seq_one_letter_code
_entity_poly.pdbx_strand_id
1 'polypeptide(L)'
;MARPYSSRLDQRRYTALYVSKHIFSLGENLDDEIVGHVYLFLKEQLEISKMPPLSGVLHGTIIDQFIACGKSRDMAHELSSIIWLAVVDNLEENEQTFNLLKRLASEGDVSKIGEPSIPCCAYYCVFPVLMALL
;
A
#
# COMPACT_ATOMS: atom_id res chain seq x y z
N MET A 1 -31.75 -3.89 -23.42
CA MET A 1 -32.04 -3.84 -21.97
C MET A 1 -30.71 -3.58 -21.25
N ALA A 2 -30.37 -2.31 -21.02
CA ALA A 2 -29.10 -1.93 -20.40
C ALA A 2 -29.24 -2.02 -18.87
N ARG A 3 -28.35 -2.77 -18.21
CA ARG A 3 -28.30 -2.83 -16.74
C ARG A 3 -27.87 -1.46 -16.21
N PRO A 4 -28.49 -0.93 -15.13
CA PRO A 4 -28.10 0.36 -14.58
C PRO A 4 -26.66 0.24 -14.09
N TYR A 5 -25.77 1.04 -14.67
CA TYR A 5 -24.36 1.13 -14.31
C TYR A 5 -24.27 1.51 -12.83
N SER A 6 -23.61 0.69 -12.02
CA SER A 6 -23.39 0.97 -10.60
C SER A 6 -22.25 1.98 -10.47
N SER A 7 -22.57 3.25 -10.70
CA SER A 7 -21.62 4.33 -10.98
C SER A 7 -20.37 4.41 -10.09
N ARG A 8 -20.48 4.05 -8.81
CA ARG A 8 -19.36 4.11 -7.85
C ARG A 8 -18.44 2.88 -7.87
N LEU A 9 -19.00 1.67 -8.02
CA LEU A 9 -18.21 0.44 -8.06
C LEU A 9 -17.45 0.32 -9.38
N ASP A 10 -18.09 0.71 -10.48
CA ASP A 10 -17.46 0.75 -11.80
C ASP A 10 -16.34 1.79 -11.85
N GLN A 11 -16.48 2.91 -11.13
CA GLN A 11 -15.44 3.92 -11.02
C GLN A 11 -14.23 3.42 -10.20
N ARG A 12 -14.44 2.80 -9.02
CA ARG A 12 -13.34 2.26 -8.21
C ARG A 12 -12.57 1.18 -8.96
N ARG A 13 -13.29 0.31 -9.66
CA ARG A 13 -12.69 -0.72 -10.52
C ARG A 13 -11.89 -0.13 -11.68
N TYR A 14 -12.44 0.87 -12.36
CA TYR A 14 -11.73 1.58 -13.42
C TYR A 14 -10.43 2.21 -12.92
N THR A 15 -10.47 2.91 -11.79
CA THR A 15 -9.28 3.53 -11.19
C THR A 15 -8.25 2.48 -10.76
N ALA A 16 -8.67 1.36 -10.18
CA ALA A 16 -7.77 0.26 -9.83
C ALA A 16 -7.03 -0.28 -11.06
N LEU A 17 -7.75 -0.55 -12.15
CA LEU A 17 -7.16 -1.01 -13.41
C LEU A 17 -6.20 0.03 -14.00
N TYR A 18 -6.56 1.31 -13.95
CA TYR A 18 -5.70 2.41 -14.42
C TYR A 18 -4.40 2.47 -13.61
N VAL A 19 -4.50 2.47 -12.29
CA VAL A 19 -3.35 2.46 -11.38
C VAL A 19 -2.45 1.26 -11.67
N SER A 20 -3.02 0.07 -11.80
CA SER A 20 -2.23 -1.14 -12.00
C SER A 20 -1.39 -1.08 -13.28
N LYS A 21 -2.01 -0.64 -14.37
CA LYS A 21 -1.35 -0.53 -15.67
C LYS A 21 -0.30 0.58 -15.74
N HIS A 22 -0.54 1.71 -15.08
CA HIS A 22 0.29 2.90 -15.24
C HIS A 22 1.30 3.14 -14.12
N ILE A 23 1.03 2.68 -12.91
CA ILE A 23 1.93 2.84 -11.76
C ILE A 23 2.86 1.63 -11.65
N PHE A 24 2.33 0.42 -11.83
CA PHE A 24 3.10 -0.80 -11.57
C PHE A 24 3.71 -1.43 -12.81
N SER A 25 3.23 -1.07 -14.03
CA SER A 25 3.68 -1.64 -15.32
C SER A 25 3.91 -3.16 -15.25
N LEU A 26 3.07 -3.84 -14.48
CA LEU A 26 3.17 -5.26 -14.23
C LEU A 26 2.84 -5.96 -15.56
N GLY A 27 3.72 -6.84 -16.03
CA GLY A 27 3.54 -7.49 -17.34
C GLY A 27 2.22 -8.27 -17.43
N GLU A 28 1.80 -8.63 -18.66
CA GLU A 28 0.47 -9.21 -19.01
C GLU A 28 0.00 -10.44 -18.20
N ASN A 29 0.81 -10.99 -17.29
CA ASN A 29 0.54 -12.22 -16.54
C ASN A 29 0.28 -12.02 -15.04
N LEU A 30 0.32 -10.80 -14.52
CA LEU A 30 -0.03 -10.55 -13.12
C LEU A 30 -1.47 -10.04 -13.02
N ASP A 31 -2.17 -10.43 -11.95
CA ASP A 31 -3.56 -10.04 -11.69
C ASP A 31 -3.62 -8.54 -11.37
N ASP A 32 -3.55 -7.74 -12.42
CA ASP A 32 -3.41 -6.29 -12.34
C ASP A 32 -4.51 -5.65 -11.48
N GLU A 33 -5.73 -6.18 -11.55
CA GLU A 33 -6.87 -5.59 -10.85
C GLU A 33 -6.70 -5.58 -9.32
N ILE A 34 -6.19 -6.68 -8.72
CA ILE A 34 -6.06 -6.74 -7.25
C ILE A 34 -4.96 -5.81 -6.73
N VAL A 35 -3.86 -5.67 -7.46
CA VAL A 35 -2.78 -4.72 -7.14
C VAL A 35 -3.33 -3.29 -7.08
N GLY A 36 -4.14 -2.91 -8.08
CA GLY A 36 -4.79 -1.62 -8.12
C GLY A 36 -5.76 -1.38 -6.96
N HIS A 37 -6.57 -2.38 -6.59
CA HIS A 37 -7.49 -2.26 -5.45
C HIS A 37 -6.76 -2.16 -4.12
N VAL A 38 -5.68 -2.92 -3.95
CA VAL A 38 -4.84 -2.86 -2.73
C VAL A 38 -4.16 -1.51 -2.62
N TYR A 39 -3.62 -0.95 -3.71
CA TYR A 39 -3.07 0.41 -3.73
C TYR A 39 -4.11 1.44 -3.29
N LEU A 40 -5.32 1.42 -3.88
CA LEU A 40 -6.38 2.36 -3.53
C LEU A 40 -6.81 2.21 -2.07
N PHE A 41 -6.94 0.97 -1.59
CA PHE A 41 -7.26 0.71 -0.19
C PHE A 41 -6.21 1.30 0.75
N LEU A 42 -4.92 1.03 0.49
CA LEU A 42 -3.84 1.52 1.32
C LEU A 42 -3.77 3.05 1.29
N LYS A 43 -3.89 3.66 0.11
CA LYS A 43 -3.93 5.12 -0.04
C LYS A 43 -5.08 5.74 0.76
N GLU A 44 -6.29 5.17 0.67
CA GLU A 44 -7.45 5.61 1.46
C GLU A 44 -7.19 5.49 2.97
N GLN A 45 -6.55 4.40 3.43
CA GLN A 45 -6.21 4.24 4.85
C GLN A 45 -5.24 5.33 5.32
N LEU A 46 -4.27 5.71 4.50
CA LEU A 46 -3.24 6.68 4.87
C LEU A 46 -3.72 8.14 4.77
N GLU A 47 -4.52 8.49 3.75
CA GLU A 47 -4.97 9.87 3.51
C GLU A 47 -6.25 10.24 4.27
N ILE A 48 -7.21 9.32 4.37
CA ILE A 48 -8.57 9.65 4.85
C ILE A 48 -8.75 9.27 6.32
N SER A 49 -8.05 8.23 6.79
CA SER A 49 -8.21 7.79 8.17
C SER A 49 -7.53 8.77 9.13
N LYS A 50 -8.29 9.36 10.07
CA LYS A 50 -7.72 10.17 11.16
C LYS A 50 -6.90 9.33 12.17
N MET A 51 -7.13 8.02 12.18
CA MET A 51 -6.36 7.03 12.96
C MET A 51 -6.18 5.79 12.10
N PRO A 52 -5.21 5.78 11.17
CA PRO A 52 -4.91 4.56 10.43
C PRO A 52 -4.46 3.48 11.41
N PRO A 53 -4.80 2.19 11.15
CA PRO A 53 -4.24 1.07 11.89
C PRO A 53 -2.71 1.12 11.85
N LEU A 54 -2.06 0.42 12.79
CA LEU A 54 -0.60 0.33 12.81
C LEU A 54 -0.07 -0.19 11.47
N SER A 55 1.02 0.41 10.99
CA SER A 55 1.64 0.09 9.70
C SER A 55 1.94 -1.39 9.54
N GLY A 56 2.43 -2.05 10.60
CA GLY A 56 2.68 -3.50 10.61
C GLY A 56 1.42 -4.33 10.41
N VAL A 57 0.28 -3.91 10.97
CA VAL A 57 -1.01 -4.60 10.80
C VAL A 57 -1.52 -4.43 9.37
N LEU A 58 -1.43 -3.22 8.81
CA LEU A 58 -1.80 -2.96 7.42
C LEU A 58 -0.93 -3.75 6.44
N HIS A 59 0.39 -3.77 6.65
CA HIS A 59 1.32 -4.50 5.81
C HIS A 59 1.08 -6.01 5.87
N GLY A 60 0.92 -6.58 7.07
CA GLY A 60 0.57 -7.99 7.24
C GLY A 60 -0.75 -8.37 6.56
N THR A 61 -1.78 -7.53 6.73
CA THR A 61 -3.09 -7.75 6.09
C THR A 61 -2.98 -7.77 4.57
N ILE A 62 -2.18 -6.87 3.97
CA ILE A 62 -2.00 -6.83 2.51
C ILE A 62 -1.31 -8.10 2.01
N ILE A 63 -0.28 -8.59 2.72
CA ILE A 63 0.39 -9.86 2.40
C ILE A 63 -0.63 -11.01 2.44
N ASP A 64 -1.43 -11.08 3.51
CA ASP A 64 -2.43 -12.14 3.69
C ASP A 64 -3.46 -12.14 2.55
N GLN A 65 -3.87 -10.97 2.05
CA GLN A 65 -4.77 -10.87 0.90
C GLN A 65 -4.13 -11.42 -0.38
N PHE A 66 -2.86 -11.12 -0.65
CA PHE A 66 -2.17 -11.67 -1.82
C PHE A 66 -2.01 -13.19 -1.73
N ILE A 67 -1.69 -13.72 -0.55
CA ILE A 67 -1.61 -15.16 -0.32
C ILE A 67 -2.99 -15.81 -0.51
N ALA A 68 -4.05 -15.21 0.03
CA ALA A 68 -5.43 -15.69 -0.15
C ALA A 68 -5.87 -15.69 -1.63
N CYS A 69 -5.33 -14.77 -2.44
CA CYS A 69 -5.54 -14.73 -3.89
C CYS A 69 -4.57 -15.64 -4.68
N GLY A 70 -3.86 -16.55 -4.01
CA GLY A 70 -3.05 -17.58 -4.64
C GLY A 70 -1.64 -17.15 -5.03
N LYS A 71 -1.16 -15.98 -4.58
CA LYS A 71 0.25 -15.58 -4.78
C LYS A 71 1.16 -16.38 -3.84
N SER A 72 2.38 -16.66 -4.30
CA SER A 72 3.41 -17.22 -3.42
C SER A 72 3.74 -16.23 -2.31
N ARG A 73 4.27 -16.72 -1.19
CA ARG A 73 4.68 -15.87 -0.07
C ARG A 73 5.67 -14.79 -0.51
N ASP A 74 6.69 -15.17 -1.30
CA ASP A 74 7.72 -14.24 -1.77
C ASP A 74 7.12 -13.15 -2.68
N MET A 75 6.23 -13.54 -3.60
CA MET A 75 5.53 -12.61 -4.49
C MET A 75 4.58 -11.69 -3.70
N ALA A 76 3.88 -12.23 -2.69
CA ALA A 76 3.01 -11.45 -1.83
C ALA A 76 3.80 -10.39 -1.04
N HIS A 77 4.96 -10.75 -0.50
CA HIS A 77 5.88 -9.80 0.13
C HIS A 77 6.39 -8.75 -0.87
N GLU A 78 6.83 -9.15 -2.05
CA GLU A 78 7.33 -8.23 -3.09
C GLU A 78 6.26 -7.24 -3.54
N LEU A 79 5.07 -7.72 -3.91
CA LEU A 79 3.94 -6.88 -4.31
C LEU A 79 3.52 -5.93 -3.20
N SER A 80 3.45 -6.41 -1.95
CA SER A 80 3.12 -5.56 -0.81
C SER A 80 4.12 -4.42 -0.68
N SER A 81 5.41 -4.73 -0.79
CA SER A 81 6.50 -3.74 -0.67
C SER A 81 6.42 -2.68 -1.76
N ILE A 82 6.23 -3.12 -3.01
CA ILE A 82 6.12 -2.24 -4.19
C ILE A 82 4.90 -1.33 -4.06
N ILE A 83 3.75 -1.86 -3.61
CA ILE A 83 2.54 -1.06 -3.41
C ILE A 83 2.72 -0.04 -2.29
N TRP A 84 3.37 -0.41 -1.19
CA TRP A 84 3.65 0.52 -0.09
C TRP A 84 4.51 1.70 -0.55
N LEU A 85 5.60 1.45 -1.30
CA LEU A 85 6.43 2.50 -1.90
C LEU A 85 5.59 3.39 -2.83
N ALA A 86 4.86 2.78 -3.76
CA ALA A 86 4.07 3.53 -4.72
C ALA A 86 3.00 4.40 -4.04
N VAL A 87 2.35 3.93 -2.98
CA VAL A 87 1.38 4.75 -2.23
C VAL A 87 2.07 5.92 -1.58
N VAL A 88 3.17 5.70 -0.86
CA VAL A 88 3.92 6.76 -0.17
C VAL A 88 4.39 7.84 -1.15
N ASP A 89 4.94 7.44 -2.30
CA ASP A 89 5.41 8.35 -3.35
C ASP A 89 4.27 9.17 -4.00
N ASN A 90 3.02 8.72 -3.87
CA ASN A 90 1.85 9.35 -4.48
C ASN A 90 0.89 9.97 -3.45
N LEU A 91 1.30 10.11 -2.19
CA LEU A 91 0.56 10.89 -1.19
C LEU A 91 0.65 12.39 -1.49
N GLU A 92 -0.38 13.15 -1.13
CA GLU A 92 -0.34 14.61 -1.28
C GLU A 92 0.76 15.25 -0.41
N GLU A 93 1.52 16.20 -0.94
CA GLU A 93 2.52 16.96 -0.19
C GLU A 93 1.86 18.01 0.72
N ASN A 94 1.43 17.58 1.91
CA ASN A 94 0.81 18.45 2.90
C ASN A 94 1.25 18.11 4.32
N GLU A 95 0.86 18.94 5.29
CA GLU A 95 1.22 18.76 6.70
C GLU A 95 0.69 17.44 7.29
N GLN A 96 -0.44 16.94 6.79
CA GLN A 96 -1.00 15.66 7.25
C GLN A 96 -0.11 14.49 6.82
N THR A 97 0.35 14.49 5.57
CA THR A 97 1.31 13.51 5.04
C THR A 97 2.62 13.56 5.81
N PHE A 98 3.13 14.75 6.13
CA PHE A 98 4.34 14.88 6.95
C PHE A 98 4.16 14.25 8.35
N ASN A 99 3.04 14.53 9.02
CA ASN A 99 2.73 13.94 10.33
C ASN A 99 2.54 12.43 10.27
N LEU A 100 1.93 11.92 9.18
CA LEU A 100 1.81 10.50 8.92
C LEU A 100 3.19 9.85 8.77
N LEU A 101 4.07 10.40 7.93
CA LEU A 101 5.42 9.87 7.73
C LEU A 101 6.22 9.83 9.03
N LYS A 102 6.11 10.89 9.85
CA LYS A 102 6.72 10.93 11.19
C LYS A 102 6.20 9.83 12.10
N ARG A 103 4.89 9.57 12.07
CA ARG A 103 4.27 8.47 12.82
C ARG A 103 4.78 7.11 12.33
N LEU A 104 4.78 6.87 11.02
CA LEU A 104 5.26 5.62 10.42
C LEU A 104 6.72 5.35 10.80
N ALA A 105 7.57 6.39 10.77
CA ALA A 105 8.96 6.28 11.22
C ALA A 105 9.06 5.89 12.71
N SER A 106 8.23 6.48 13.56
CA SER A 106 8.22 6.18 15.01
C SER A 106 7.72 4.75 15.33
N GLU A 107 6.84 4.19 14.50
CA GLU A 107 6.37 2.81 14.66
C GLU A 107 7.50 1.78 14.39
N GLY A 108 8.44 2.11 13.50
CA GLY A 108 9.62 1.28 13.22
C GLY A 108 10.64 1.21 14.36
N ASP A 109 10.73 2.25 15.20
CA ASP A 109 11.71 2.34 16.30
C ASP A 109 11.29 1.52 17.54
N VAL A 110 9.99 1.26 17.70
CA VAL A 110 9.40 0.48 18.82
C VAL A 110 9.58 -1.04 18.64
N SER A 111 10.05 -1.48 17.48
CA SER A 111 10.22 -2.89 17.11
C SER A 111 11.50 -3.52 17.68
N LYS A 112 11.70 -3.39 18.99
CA LYS A 112 12.58 -4.26 19.78
C LYS A 112 11.70 -5.19 20.61
N ILE A 113 11.28 -6.32 20.05
CA ILE A 113 11.06 -7.62 20.73
C ILE A 113 10.90 -8.68 19.62
N GLY A 114 11.94 -9.49 19.43
CA GLY A 114 11.78 -10.96 19.29
C GLY A 114 11.19 -11.62 18.04
N GLU A 115 10.74 -10.92 16.99
CA GLU A 115 10.24 -11.59 15.76
C GLU A 115 10.88 -11.02 14.48
N PRO A 116 11.39 -11.87 13.56
CA PRO A 116 12.15 -11.43 12.37
C PRO A 116 11.25 -10.94 11.22
N SER A 117 9.99 -10.60 11.48
CA SER A 117 8.97 -10.35 10.44
C SER A 117 8.40 -8.93 10.43
N ILE A 118 8.98 -8.01 11.21
CA ILE A 118 8.65 -6.60 11.10
C ILE A 118 9.28 -6.12 9.80
N PRO A 119 8.49 -5.63 8.84
CA PRO A 119 8.90 -5.64 7.46
C PRO A 119 10.07 -4.68 7.32
N CYS A 120 11.20 -5.23 6.90
CA CYS A 120 12.33 -4.50 6.38
C CYS A 120 11.87 -3.39 5.40
N CYS A 121 10.71 -3.54 4.78
CA CYS A 121 10.08 -2.53 3.93
C CYS A 121 9.68 -1.24 4.65
N ALA A 122 9.16 -1.24 5.88
CA ALA A 122 8.93 0.03 6.59
C ALA A 122 10.26 0.78 6.83
N TYR A 123 11.33 0.05 7.12
CA TYR A 123 12.68 0.62 7.24
C TYR A 123 13.23 1.10 5.89
N TYR A 124 13.20 0.29 4.83
CA TYR A 124 13.71 0.66 3.51
C TYR A 124 12.82 1.64 2.73
N CYS A 125 11.53 1.77 3.05
CA CYS A 125 10.62 2.74 2.41
C CYS A 125 10.65 4.10 3.14
N VAL A 126 10.72 4.11 4.48
CA VAL A 126 10.64 5.35 5.26
C VAL A 126 12.01 5.96 5.54
N PHE A 127 13.10 5.17 5.67
CA PHE A 127 14.44 5.77 5.88
C PHE A 127 14.92 6.63 4.71
N PRO A 128 14.81 6.23 3.42
CA PRO A 128 15.29 7.08 2.33
C PRO A 128 14.48 8.37 2.21
N VAL A 129 13.16 8.30 2.39
CA VAL A 129 12.26 9.46 2.35
C VAL A 129 12.51 10.40 3.54
N LEU A 130 12.75 9.85 4.74
CA LEU A 130 13.08 10.63 5.93
C LEU A 130 14.48 11.26 5.85
N MET A 131 15.46 10.56 5.26
CA MET A 131 16.81 11.09 5.02
C MET A 131 16.85 12.14 3.91
N ALA A 132 15.91 12.13 2.97
CA ALA A 132 15.79 13.18 1.95
C ALA A 132 15.13 14.48 2.46
N LEU A 133 14.46 14.42 3.62
CA LEU A 133 13.77 15.55 4.25
C LEU A 133 14.57 16.18 5.41
N LEU A 134 15.77 15.66 5.71
CA LEU A 134 16.75 16.20 6.68
C LEU A 134 17.92 16.86 5.93
#